data_AF-A0A7L2BRK9-F1
#
_entry.id   AF-A0A7L2BRK9-F1
#
_cell.length_a   1.000
_cell.length_b   1.000
_cell.length_c   1.000
_cell.angle_alpha   90.00
_cell.angle_beta   90.00
_cell.angle_gamma   90.00
#
_symmetry.space_group_name_H-M   'P 1'
#
loop_
_entity.id
_entity.type
_entity.pdbx_description
1 polymer ?
#
loop_
_entity_poly.entity_id
_entity_poly.type
_entity_poly.pdbx_seq_one_letter_code
_entity_poly.pdbx_strand_id
1 'polypeptide(L)' 'QVPFSLVGALHGVHLFGAAAGAELREAATPTAHLAWAGYGNSITLIVLSPAPSPALTRILDSAFGAMVRAPPS' A
#
# COMPACT_ATOMS: atom_id res chain seq x y z
N GLN A 1 9.21 10.82 9.05
CA GLN A 1 9.05 11.07 7.60
C GLN A 1 9.62 9.87 6.86
N VAL A 2 8.89 9.30 5.89
CA VAL A 2 9.38 8.17 5.08
C VAL A 2 10.31 8.71 3.97
N PRO A 3 11.50 8.13 3.74
CA PRO A 3 12.38 8.58 2.67
C PRO A 3 11.74 8.42 1.29
N PHE A 4 11.89 9.42 0.41
CA PHE A 4 11.33 9.36 -0.94
C PHE A 4 11.90 8.17 -1.75
N SER A 5 13.17 7.83 -1.55
CA SER A 5 13.80 6.65 -2.13
C SER A 5 13.08 5.35 -1.76
N LEU A 6 12.58 5.24 -0.53
CA LEU A 6 11.81 4.07 -0.09
C LEU A 6 10.44 4.01 -0.77
N VAL A 7 9.77 5.14 -0.93
CA VAL A 7 8.49 5.21 -1.68
C VAL A 7 8.69 4.75 -3.12
N GLY A 8 9.73 5.25 -3.80
CA GLY A 8 10.06 4.85 -5.16
C GLY A 8 10.40 3.35 -5.29
N ALA A 9 11.17 2.81 -4.35
CA ALA A 9 11.51 1.38 -4.34
C ALA A 9 10.28 0.48 -4.15
N LEU A 10 9.39 0.81 -3.21
CA LEU A 10 8.16 0.04 -2.96
C LEU A 10 7.18 0.12 -4.13
N HIS A 11 7.14 1.26 -4.83
CA HIS A 11 6.37 1.38 -6.06
C HIS A 11 6.99 0.55 -7.20
N GLY A 12 8.31 0.55 -7.35
CA GLY A 12 9.01 -0.28 -8.33
C GLY A 12 8.75 -1.77 -8.13
N VAL A 13 8.72 -2.25 -6.88
CA VAL A 13 8.35 -3.63 -6.53
C VAL A 13 6.92 -3.96 -6.96
N HIS A 14 5.97 -3.05 -6.73
CA HIS A 14 4.59 -3.20 -7.22
C HIS A 14 4.53 -3.32 -8.75
N LEU A 15 5.21 -2.42 -9.48
CA LEU A 15 5.24 -2.44 -10.95
C LEU A 15 5.91 -3.70 -11.50
N PHE A 16 6.95 -4.21 -10.83
CA PHE A 16 7.61 -5.46 -11.21
C PHE A 16 6.65 -6.65 -11.13
N GLY A 17 5.88 -6.77 -10.04
CA GLY A 17 4.85 -7.80 -9.91
C GLY A 17 3.77 -7.66 -10.99
N ALA A 18 3.26 -6.43 -11.18
CA ALA A 18 2.24 -6.14 -12.17
C ALA A 18 2.68 -6.49 -13.60
N ALA A 19 3.94 -6.23 -13.96
CA ALA A 19 4.51 -6.59 -15.26
C ALA A 19 4.52 -8.12 -15.51
N ALA A 20 4.54 -8.92 -14.46
CA ALA A 20 4.43 -10.38 -14.52
C ALA A 20 2.99 -10.90 -14.40
N GLY A 21 1.98 -10.01 -14.35
CA GLY A 21 0.58 -10.37 -14.11
C GLY A 21 0.30 -10.81 -12.67
N ALA A 22 1.17 -10.47 -11.73
CA ALA A 22 1.02 -10.80 -10.31
C ALA A 22 0.58 -9.58 -9.50
N GLU A 23 -0.30 -9.81 -8.52
CA GLU A 23 -0.68 -8.81 -7.53
C GLU A 23 0.12 -9.03 -6.24
N LEU A 24 0.92 -8.04 -5.86
CA LEU A 24 1.54 -8.03 -4.53
C LEU A 24 0.52 -7.51 -3.52
N ARG A 25 0.25 -8.30 -2.48
CA ARG A 25 -0.72 -7.93 -1.44
C ARG A 25 -0.04 -7.59 -0.13
N GLU A 26 0.85 -8.45 0.35
CA GLU A 26 1.55 -8.26 1.62
C GLU A 26 3.00 -8.76 1.55
N ALA A 27 3.86 -8.15 2.35
CA ALA A 27 5.22 -8.61 2.59
C ALA A 27 5.61 -8.33 4.04
N ALA A 28 6.51 -9.15 4.60
CA ALA A 28 7.04 -8.93 5.93
C ALA A 28 8.56 -9.10 5.94
N THR A 29 9.19 -8.27 6.74
CA THR A 29 10.59 -8.38 7.16
C THR A 29 10.62 -8.52 8.69
N PRO A 30 11.77 -8.83 9.31
CA PRO A 30 11.87 -8.87 10.77
C PRO A 30 11.50 -7.57 11.48
N THR A 31 11.49 -6.43 10.76
CA THR A 31 11.29 -5.09 11.34
C THR A 31 10.09 -4.35 10.77
N ALA A 32 9.42 -4.90 9.75
CA ALA A 32 8.34 -4.21 9.07
C ALA A 32 7.35 -5.16 8.39
N HIS A 33 6.11 -4.72 8.34
CA HIS A 33 5.01 -5.34 7.60
C HIS A 33 4.49 -4.34 6.57
N LEU A 34 4.25 -4.83 5.37
CA LEU A 34 3.88 -4.07 4.20
C LEU A 34 2.60 -4.62 3.61
N ALA A 35 1.74 -3.75 3.11
CA ALA A 35 0.67 -4.15 2.20
C ALA A 35 0.51 -3.15 1.05
N TRP A 36 0.06 -3.67 -0.09
CA TRP A 36 -0.28 -2.90 -1.28
C TRP A 36 -1.75 -3.15 -1.63
N ALA A 37 -2.43 -2.12 -2.13
CA ALA A 37 -3.75 -2.24 -2.72
C ALA A 37 -3.90 -1.28 -3.91
N GLY A 38 -4.37 -1.81 -5.04
CA GLY A 38 -4.67 -1.03 -6.23
C GLY A 38 -6.15 -0.67 -6.30
N TYR A 39 -6.46 0.60 -6.61
CA TYR A 39 -7.81 1.12 -6.74
C TYR A 39 -8.02 1.75 -8.12
N GLY A 40 -8.98 1.19 -8.88
CA GLY A 40 -9.40 1.73 -10.19
C GLY A 40 -8.29 1.88 -11.22
N ASN A 41 -7.24 1.04 -11.16
CA ASN A 41 -6.04 1.09 -12.00
C ASN A 41 -5.30 2.45 -12.02
N SER A 42 -5.59 3.33 -11.07
CA SER A 42 -5.08 4.72 -11.09
C SER A 42 -4.32 5.07 -9.81
N ILE A 43 -4.65 4.41 -8.69
CA ILE A 43 -4.07 4.70 -7.39
C ILE A 43 -3.58 3.39 -6.77
N THR A 44 -2.32 3.36 -6.38
CA THR A 44 -1.76 2.30 -5.54
C THR A 44 -1.47 2.88 -4.16
N LEU A 45 -2.08 2.31 -3.13
CA LEU A 45 -1.76 2.63 -1.75
C LEU A 45 -0.81 1.60 -1.16
N ILE A 46 0.10 2.06 -0.32
CA ILE A 46 1.11 1.26 0.35
C ILE A 46 1.10 1.63 1.83
N VAL A 47 1.03 0.63 2.70
CA VAL A 47 1.14 0.82 4.15
C VAL A 47 2.39 0.12 4.65
N LEU A 48 3.09 0.78 5.59
CA LEU A 48 4.25 0.26 6.29
C LEU A 48 3.95 0.31 7.79
N SER A 49 4.06 -0.84 8.45
CA SER A 49 3.85 -0.97 9.89
C SER A 49 5.07 -1.61 10.56
N PRO A 50 5.56 -1.08 11.69
CA PRO A 50 6.64 -1.71 12.46
C PRO A 50 6.17 -2.96 13.22
N ALA A 51 4.86 -3.18 13.32
CA ALA A 51 4.26 -4.32 14.03
C ALA A 51 3.37 -5.15 13.09
N PRO A 52 3.23 -6.46 13.34
CA PRO A 52 2.25 -7.27 12.65
C PRO A 52 0.85 -6.70 12.87
N SER A 53 0.10 -6.54 11.79
CA SER A 53 -1.31 -6.17 11.86
C SER A 53 -2.09 -7.05 10.89
N PRO A 54 -3.08 -7.82 11.35
CA PRO A 54 -3.92 -8.62 10.47
C PRO A 54 -4.85 -7.75 9.60
N ALA A 55 -4.80 -6.42 9.74
CA ALA A 55 -5.75 -5.50 9.15
C ALA A 55 -5.10 -4.44 8.25
N LEU A 56 -3.86 -4.64 7.76
CA LEU A 56 -3.19 -3.68 6.89
C LEU A 56 -4.00 -3.37 5.63
N THR A 57 -4.54 -4.40 4.97
CA THR A 57 -5.43 -4.22 3.81
C THR A 57 -6.68 -3.40 4.16
N ARG A 58 -7.31 -3.64 5.33
CA ARG A 58 -8.47 -2.86 5.78
C ARG A 58 -8.13 -1.39 6.04
N ILE A 59 -6.91 -1.11 6.52
CA ILE A 59 -6.42 0.25 6.70
C ILE A 59 -6.32 0.95 5.35
N LEU A 60 -5.78 0.27 4.33
CA LEU A 60 -5.71 0.81 2.96
C LEU A 60 -7.11 1.12 2.41
N ASP A 61 -8.07 0.21 2.58
CA ASP A 61 -9.44 0.40 2.10
C ASP A 61 -10.12 1.59 2.81
N SER A 62 -9.90 1.72 4.12
CA SER A 62 -10.43 2.82 4.91
C SER A 62 -9.81 4.16 4.49
N ALA A 63 -8.50 4.18 4.25
CA ALA A 63 -7.80 5.37 3.77
C ALA A 63 -8.30 5.78 2.38
N PHE A 64 -8.47 4.84 1.46
CA PHE A 64 -9.06 5.10 0.15
C PHE A 64 -10.49 5.64 0.27
N GLY A 65 -11.32 5.02 1.11
CA GLY A 65 -12.68 5.46 1.37
C GLY A 65 -12.74 6.91 1.87
N ALA A 66 -11.83 7.30 2.77
CA ALA A 66 -11.74 8.66 3.28
C ALA A 66 -11.22 9.67 2.23
N MET A 67 -10.31 9.28 1.33
CA MET A 67 -9.85 10.16 0.25
C MET A 67 -10.94 10.47 -0.78
N VAL A 68 -11.78 9.47 -1.11
CA VAL A 68 -12.81 9.62 -2.15
C VAL A 68 -14.09 10.24 -1.59
N ARG A 69 -14.40 10.04 -0.30
CA ARG A 69 -15.53 10.68 0.38
C ARG A 69 -15.04 11.92 1.10
N ALA A 70 -15.07 13.07 0.43
CA ALA A 70 -14.87 14.35 1.08
C ALA A 70 -15.89 14.54 2.23
N PRO A 71 -15.49 15.09 3.40
CA PRO A 71 -16.47 15.45 4.43
C PRO A 71 -17.44 16.51 3.88
N PRO A 72 -18.73 16.48 4.29
CA PRO A 72 -19.66 17.53 3.89
C PRO A 72 -19.13 18.89 4.35
N SER A 73 -19.09 19.84 3.41
CA SER A 73 -18.72 21.25 3.60
C SER A 73 -19.69 21.98 4.50
#